data_AF-A0A336N9X2-F1
#
_entry.id   AF-A0A336N9X2-F1
#
_cell.length_a   1.000
_cell.length_b   1.000
_cell.length_c   1.000
_cell.angle_alpha   90.00
_cell.angle_beta   90.00
_cell.angle_gamma   90.00
#
_symmetry.space_group_name_H-M   'P 1'
#
loop_
_entity.id
_entity.type
_entity.pdbx_description
1 polymer ?
#
loop_
_entity_poly.entity_id
_entity_poly.type
_entity_poly.pdbx_seq_one_letter_code
_entity_poly.pdbx_strand_id
1 'polypeptide(L)'
;MVHVYGPHIFHTDNERVWNYINQFGKWMPFVNRVKTINQGAVYSLPINLHTINQFFGKTCSPKEAKALIEAQADLSITNPQTFEEQAMRFVGKDLYKAFFMVIPKNSGALNQKNYRQVF
;
A
#
# COMPACT_ATOMS: atom_id res chain seq x y z
N MET A 1 -11.27 -2.09 21.40
CA MET A 1 -11.95 -3.28 20.83
C MET A 1 -10.87 -4.14 20.20
N VAL A 2 -10.79 -5.44 20.53
CA VAL A 2 -9.76 -6.36 20.01
C VAL A 2 -10.39 -7.21 18.92
N HIS A 3 -9.79 -7.24 17.73
CA HIS A 3 -10.24 -8.11 16.66
C HIS A 3 -9.56 -9.48 16.78
N VAL A 4 -10.28 -10.48 17.30
CA VAL A 4 -9.74 -11.81 17.63
C VAL A 4 -9.17 -12.55 16.42
N TYR A 5 -9.77 -12.35 15.25
CA TYR A 5 -9.39 -13.03 13.99
C TYR A 5 -8.80 -12.06 12.96
N GLY A 6 -8.12 -11.01 13.44
CA GLY A 6 -7.55 -9.95 12.60
C GLY A 6 -8.53 -8.82 12.31
N PRO A 7 -8.03 -7.63 11.92
CA PRO A 7 -8.84 -6.43 11.74
C PRO A 7 -9.99 -6.64 10.74
N HIS A 8 -11.21 -6.29 11.14
CA HIS A 8 -12.40 -6.26 10.28
C HIS A 8 -12.90 -4.83 10.22
N ILE A 9 -12.67 -4.17 9.09
CA ILE A 9 -13.00 -2.76 8.89
C ILE A 9 -14.11 -2.71 7.86
N PHE A 10 -15.27 -2.19 8.25
CA PHE A 10 -16.39 -2.03 7.34
C PHE A 10 -16.15 -0.84 6.41
N HIS A 11 -16.35 -1.04 5.10
CA HIS A 11 -16.40 0.01 4.09
C HIS A 11 -17.36 -0.41 2.97
N THR A 12 -18.12 0.53 2.43
CA THR A 12 -18.99 0.29 1.27
C THR A 12 -19.26 1.59 0.54
N ASP A 13 -19.41 1.52 -0.78
CA ASP A 13 -19.99 2.55 -1.64
C ASP A 13 -21.48 2.29 -1.92
N ASN A 14 -22.03 1.17 -1.45
CA ASN A 14 -23.41 0.77 -1.67
C ASN A 14 -24.33 1.28 -0.56
N GLU A 15 -25.12 2.29 -0.88
CA GLU A 15 -26.06 2.92 0.05
C GLU A 15 -27.10 1.94 0.60
N ARG A 16 -27.57 0.98 -0.20
CA ARG A 16 -28.53 -0.04 0.28
C ARG A 16 -27.91 -0.93 1.34
N VAL A 17 -26.64 -1.34 1.15
CA VAL A 17 -25.91 -2.13 2.16
C VAL A 17 -25.70 -1.30 3.42
N TRP A 18 -25.29 -0.03 3.28
CA TRP A 18 -25.13 0.89 4.41
C TRP A 18 -26.43 1.04 5.21
N ASN A 19 -27.56 1.28 4.54
CA ASN A 19 -28.86 1.42 5.19
C ASN A 19 -29.31 0.12 5.85
N TYR A 20 -28.99 -1.04 5.27
CA TYR A 20 -29.30 -2.34 5.86
C TYR A 20 -28.53 -2.58 7.15
N ILE A 21 -27.20 -2.41 7.16
CA ILE A 21 -26.38 -2.70 8.34
C ILE A 21 -26.67 -1.77 9.53
N ASN A 22 -27.12 -0.54 9.27
CA ASN A 22 -27.46 0.43 10.31
C ASN A 22 -28.76 0.07 11.06
N GLN A 23 -29.55 -0.89 10.54
CA GLN A 23 -30.71 -1.44 11.25
C GLN A 23 -30.31 -2.32 12.45
N PHE A 24 -29.08 -2.84 12.45
CA PHE A 24 -28.60 -3.79 13.47
C PHE A 24 -27.71 -3.15 14.54
N GLY A 25 -27.44 -1.85 14.45
CA GLY A 25 -26.65 -1.15 15.45
C GLY A 25 -26.07 0.17 14.97
N LYS A 26 -25.53 0.94 15.91
CA LYS A 26 -24.86 2.21 15.65
C LYS A 26 -23.42 1.98 15.22
N TRP A 27 -23.07 2.46 14.04
CA TRP A 27 -21.70 2.50 13.56
C TRP A 27 -20.99 3.77 14.02
N MET A 28 -19.70 3.64 14.36
CA MET A 28 -18.85 4.76 14.75
C MET A 28 -18.03 5.24 13.55
N PRO A 29 -17.86 6.55 13.34
CA PRO A 29 -17.01 7.06 12.27
C PRO A 29 -15.56 6.67 12.51
N PHE A 30 -15.00 5.90 11.58
CA PHE A 30 -13.61 5.46 11.58
C PHE A 30 -13.09 5.42 10.16
N VAL A 31 -11.88 5.95 9.94
CA VAL A 31 -11.20 5.92 8.64
C VAL A 31 -9.88 5.19 8.82
N ASN A 32 -9.74 4.05 8.17
CA ASN A 32 -8.52 3.25 8.23
C ASN A 32 -7.33 4.00 7.61
N ARG A 33 -6.19 4.03 8.31
CA ARG A 33 -4.96 4.70 7.86
C ARG A 33 -3.73 3.84 8.14
N VAL A 34 -3.44 2.92 7.23
CA VAL A 34 -2.35 1.96 7.39
C VAL A 34 -0.98 2.65 7.34
N LYS A 35 -0.05 2.13 8.15
CA LYS A 35 1.38 2.44 8.08
C LYS A 35 2.17 1.16 7.80
N THR A 36 3.30 1.29 7.12
CA THR A 36 4.26 0.21 6.94
C THR A 36 5.65 0.68 7.30
N ILE A 37 6.48 -0.24 7.79
CA ILE A 37 7.91 0.00 7.95
C ILE A 37 8.62 -0.61 6.75
N ASN A 38 9.56 0.12 6.15
CA ASN A 38 10.52 -0.39 5.16
C ASN A 38 11.87 0.30 5.37
N GLN A 39 12.96 -0.48 5.39
CA GLN A 39 14.34 0.03 5.56
C GLN A 39 14.50 1.01 6.75
N GLY A 40 13.82 0.73 7.88
CA GLY A 40 13.90 1.58 9.08
C GLY A 40 13.07 2.87 9.03
N ALA A 41 12.35 3.15 7.95
CA ALA A 41 11.44 4.28 7.82
C ALA A 41 9.97 3.84 7.82
N VAL A 42 9.09 4.71 8.32
CA VAL A 42 7.63 4.50 8.36
C VAL A 42 6.98 5.23 7.20
N TYR A 43 6.20 4.52 6.39
CA TYR A 43 5.49 5.04 5.23
C TYR A 43 3.99 4.89 5.37
N SER A 44 3.21 5.77 4.72
CA SER A 44 1.77 5.59 4.55
C SER A 44 1.43 4.59 3.45
N LEU A 45 0.38 3.80 3.67
CA LEU A 45 -0.25 3.00 2.63
C LEU A 45 -1.73 3.40 2.44
N PRO A 46 -2.28 3.27 1.21
CA PRO A 46 -1.59 2.89 -0.03
C PRO A 46 -0.54 3.93 -0.48
N ILE A 47 0.32 3.59 -1.44
CA ILE A 47 1.30 4.53 -2.02
C ILE A 47 0.51 5.76 -2.54
N ASN A 48 0.81 6.91 -1.96
CA ASN A 48 0.21 8.19 -2.31
C ASN A 48 1.32 9.24 -2.49
N LEU A 49 0.96 10.50 -2.73
CA LEU A 49 1.93 11.58 -2.92
C LEU A 49 2.91 11.73 -1.73
N HIS A 50 2.43 11.57 -0.49
CA HIS A 50 3.28 11.62 0.68
C HIS A 50 4.30 10.48 0.68
N THR A 51 3.86 9.25 0.38
CA THR A 51 4.74 8.09 0.25
C THR A 51 5.79 8.30 -0.84
N ILE A 52 5.40 8.83 -2.01
CA ILE A 52 6.31 9.11 -3.13
C ILE A 52 7.36 10.14 -2.72
N ASN A 53 6.92 11.27 -2.16
CA ASN A 53 7.81 12.33 -1.70
C ASN A 53 8.78 11.84 -0.62
N GLN A 54 8.29 11.07 0.35
CA GLN A 54 9.11 10.51 1.41
C GLN A 54 10.12 9.50 0.87
N PHE A 55 9.69 8.58 -0.01
CA PHE A 55 10.55 7.51 -0.53
C PHE A 55 11.68 8.04 -1.42
N PHE A 56 11.40 9.03 -2.26
CA PHE A 56 12.39 9.62 -3.16
C PHE A 56 13.09 10.86 -2.60
N GLY A 57 12.75 11.32 -1.38
CA GLY A 57 13.29 12.53 -0.79
C GLY A 57 12.97 13.80 -1.59
N LYS A 58 11.74 13.91 -2.11
CA LYS A 58 11.28 15.01 -2.97
C LYS A 58 10.09 15.76 -2.39
N THR A 59 9.77 16.90 -3.00
CA THR A 59 8.60 17.74 -2.71
C THR A 59 7.79 17.97 -3.99
N CYS A 60 7.39 16.87 -4.63
CA CYS A 60 6.63 16.92 -5.87
C CYS A 60 5.18 17.39 -5.64
N SER A 61 4.65 18.11 -6.62
CA SER A 61 3.22 18.23 -6.91
C SER A 61 2.65 16.91 -7.46
N PRO A 62 1.31 16.73 -7.52
CA PRO A 62 0.71 15.54 -8.12
C PRO A 62 1.16 15.27 -9.57
N LYS A 63 1.36 16.32 -10.36
CA LYS A 63 1.82 16.21 -11.76
C LYS A 63 3.27 15.71 -11.83
N GLU A 64 4.15 16.27 -11.01
CA GLU A 64 5.56 15.87 -10.95
C GLU A 64 5.71 14.46 -10.39
N ALA A 65 4.90 14.08 -9.40
CA ALA A 65 4.89 12.72 -8.87
C ALA A 65 4.44 11.71 -9.92
N LYS A 66 3.43 12.03 -10.73
CA LYS A 66 3.03 11.17 -11.86
C LYS A 66 4.17 10.98 -12.85
N ALA A 67 4.81 12.07 -13.29
CA ALA A 67 5.94 12.00 -14.21
C ALA A 67 7.14 11.24 -13.61
N LEU A 68 7.39 11.40 -12.30
CA LEU A 68 8.42 10.67 -11.58
C LEU A 68 8.16 9.17 -11.63
N ILE A 69 6.93 8.73 -11.34
CA ILE A 69 6.56 7.31 -11.35
C ILE A 69 6.62 6.74 -12.77
N GLU A 70 6.15 7.48 -13.78
CA GLU A 70 6.26 7.09 -15.20
C GLU A 70 7.73 6.92 -15.62
N ALA A 71 8.64 7.72 -15.08
CA ALA A 71 10.08 7.57 -15.34
C ALA A 71 10.71 6.35 -14.61
N GLN A 72 10.08 5.84 -13.54
CA GLN A 72 10.53 4.62 -12.86
C GLN A 72 9.91 3.35 -13.47
N ALA A 73 8.77 3.47 -14.15
CA ALA A 73 8.04 2.36 -14.76
C ALA A 73 8.90 1.59 -15.78
N ASP A 74 8.85 0.27 -15.72
CA ASP A 74 9.45 -0.58 -16.75
C ASP A 74 8.52 -0.68 -17.97
N LEU A 75 8.69 0.27 -18.89
CA LEU A 75 7.87 0.34 -20.11
C LEU A 75 8.25 -0.71 -21.16
N SER A 76 9.36 -1.44 -20.98
CA SER A 76 9.75 -2.54 -21.87
C SER A 76 8.81 -3.75 -21.75
N ILE A 77 8.15 -3.90 -20.61
CA ILE A 77 7.15 -4.93 -20.34
C ILE A 77 5.83 -4.52 -21.00
N THR A 78 5.57 -4.91 -22.25
CA THR A 78 4.35 -4.50 -22.96
C THR A 78 3.12 -5.34 -22.60
N ASN A 79 3.31 -6.61 -22.23
CA ASN A 79 2.24 -7.56 -21.91
C ASN A 79 2.57 -8.36 -20.63
N PRO A 80 2.41 -7.76 -19.43
CA PRO A 80 2.78 -8.42 -18.17
C PRO A 80 1.97 -9.70 -17.94
N GLN A 81 2.66 -10.81 -17.66
CA GLN A 81 2.09 -12.12 -17.36
C GLN A 81 2.07 -12.42 -15.86
N THR A 82 2.85 -11.69 -15.07
CA THR A 82 2.99 -11.90 -13.64
C THR A 82 2.67 -10.64 -12.84
N PHE A 83 2.34 -10.81 -11.56
CA PHE A 83 2.15 -9.68 -10.64
C PHE A 83 3.41 -8.81 -10.53
N GLU A 84 4.59 -9.44 -10.51
CA GLU A 84 5.88 -8.75 -10.49
C GLU A 84 6.06 -7.86 -11.72
N GLU A 85 5.86 -8.40 -12.92
CA GLU A 85 5.91 -7.64 -14.17
C GLU A 85 4.90 -6.50 -14.19
N GLN A 86 3.68 -6.76 -13.74
CA GLN A 86 2.63 -5.75 -13.68
C GLN A 86 3.01 -4.60 -12.73
N ALA A 87 3.57 -4.92 -11.56
CA ALA A 87 4.00 -3.94 -10.58
C ALA A 87 5.21 -3.13 -11.07
N MET A 88 6.23 -3.79 -11.66
CA MET A 88 7.39 -3.11 -12.24
C MET A 88 6.97 -2.16 -13.37
N ARG A 89 6.01 -2.56 -14.20
CA ARG A 89 5.43 -1.69 -15.24
C ARG A 89 4.70 -0.47 -14.67
N PHE A 90 4.06 -0.59 -13.50
CA PHE A 90 3.27 0.51 -12.92
C PHE A 90 4.06 1.47 -12.04
N VAL A 91 4.90 0.94 -11.15
CA VAL A 91 5.56 1.72 -10.09
C VAL A 91 7.08 1.64 -10.14
N GLY A 92 7.63 0.84 -11.05
CA GLY A 92 9.06 0.61 -11.15
C GLY A 92 9.61 -0.37 -10.12
N LYS A 93 10.86 -0.77 -10.34
CA LYS A 93 11.56 -1.81 -9.58
C LYS A 93 11.74 -1.45 -8.10
N ASP A 94 12.03 -0.19 -7.80
CA ASP A 94 12.37 0.23 -6.44
C ASP A 94 11.14 0.23 -5.52
N LEU A 95 10.01 0.79 -5.99
CA LEU A 95 8.75 0.75 -5.25
C LEU A 95 8.17 -0.67 -5.18
N TYR A 96 8.32 -1.47 -6.25
CA TYR A 96 7.97 -2.90 -6.22
C TYR A 96 8.69 -3.62 -5.09
N LYS A 97 10.02 -3.51 -5.04
CA LYS A 97 10.84 -4.15 -4.00
C LYS A 97 10.53 -3.64 -2.60
N ALA A 98 10.26 -2.35 -2.46
CA ALA A 98 10.01 -1.74 -1.16
C ALA A 98 8.65 -2.10 -0.56
N PHE A 99 7.60 -2.21 -1.38
CA PHE A 99 6.22 -2.29 -0.87
C PHE A 99 5.42 -3.51 -1.32
N PHE A 100 5.89 -4.26 -2.33
CA PHE A 100 5.13 -5.37 -2.92
C PHE A 100 5.88 -6.71 -2.91
N MET A 101 7.21 -6.70 -2.97
CA MET A 101 8.00 -7.93 -2.96
C MET A 101 7.90 -8.62 -1.59
N VAL A 102 7.38 -9.84 -1.57
CA VAL A 102 7.30 -10.68 -0.37
C VAL A 102 8.50 -11.62 -0.35
N ILE A 103 9.44 -11.38 0.57
CA ILE A 103 10.57 -12.30 0.79
C ILE A 103 10.10 -13.49 1.65
N PRO A 104 10.32 -14.76 1.24
CA PRO A 104 9.95 -15.91 2.04
C PRO A 104 10.65 -15.92 3.41
N LYS A 105 9.90 -16.21 4.47
CA LYS A 105 10.37 -16.24 5.87
C LYS A 105 11.63 -17.11 6.13
N ASN A 106 11.94 -18.06 5.24
CA ASN A 106 13.03 -19.03 5.42
C ASN A 106 14.30 -18.71 4.60
N SER A 107 14.30 -17.61 3.85
CA SER A 107 15.55 -17.11 3.26
C SER A 107 16.33 -16.41 4.37
N GLY A 108 17.51 -16.94 4.75
CA GLY A 108 18.32 -16.50 5.89
C GLY A 108 18.87 -15.06 5.82
N ALA A 109 18.22 -14.17 5.07
CA ALA A 109 18.61 -12.79 4.86
C ALA A 109 17.63 -11.84 5.59
N LEU A 110 18.16 -11.21 6.65
CA LEU A 110 17.79 -9.89 7.17
C LEU A 110 16.45 -9.73 7.91
N ASN A 111 16.57 -9.60 9.24
CA ASN A 111 15.77 -8.80 10.18
C ASN A 111 14.30 -8.56 9.81
N GLN A 112 13.43 -9.47 10.24
CA GLN A 112 11.96 -9.45 10.17
C GLN A 112 11.26 -8.18 10.73
N LYS A 113 12.03 -7.22 11.26
CA LYS A 113 11.52 -5.90 11.71
C LYS A 113 11.18 -4.95 10.56
N ASN A 114 11.62 -5.25 9.34
CA ASN A 114 11.58 -4.30 8.22
C ASN A 114 10.33 -4.35 7.33
N TYR A 115 9.35 -5.21 7.62
CA TYR A 115 8.07 -5.28 6.88
C TYR A 115 6.95 -5.61 7.86
N ARG A 116 6.32 -4.57 8.42
CA ARG A 116 5.14 -4.72 9.29
C ARG A 116 4.12 -3.67 8.92
N GLN A 117 2.92 -4.11 8.51
CA GLN A 117 1.77 -3.24 8.47
C GLN A 117 1.29 -3.02 9.92
N VAL A 118 1.11 -1.76 10.29
CA VAL A 118 0.54 -1.34 11.57
C VAL A 118 -0.80 -0.68 11.26
N PHE A 119 -1.86 -1.20 11.87
CA PHE A 119 -3.23 -0.71 11.78
C PHE A 119 -3.50 0.29 12.90
#